data_AF-A0A1B7WMV0-F1
#
_entry.id   AF-A0A1B7WMV0-F1
#
_cell.length_a   1.000
_cell.length_b   1.000
_cell.length_c   1.000
_cell.angle_alpha   90.00
_cell.angle_beta   90.00
_cell.angle_gamma   90.00
#
_symmetry.space_group_name_H-M   'P 1'
#
loop_
_entity.id
_entity.type
_entity.pdbx_description
1 polymer ?
#
loop_
_entity_poly.entity_id
_entity_poly.type
_entity_poly.pdbx_seq_one_letter_code
_entity_poly.pdbx_strand_id
1 'polypeptide(L)' 'MTGKRDIKVLTEILDLSDVKVRSHRLHTGIGMILQIEQEKSFSTCPKCGTTSHKLQKKGTGNREQGANNKHSFAPV' A
#
# COMPACT_ATOMS: atom_id res chain seq x y z
N MET A 1 23.34 -7.98 -4.10
CA MET A 1 23.07 -6.60 -3.65
C MET A 1 22.17 -5.96 -4.68
N THR A 2 20.91 -5.68 -4.36
CA THR A 2 20.02 -4.94 -5.26
C THR A 2 20.48 -3.49 -5.32
N GLY A 3 20.78 -2.98 -6.52
CA GLY A 3 21.21 -1.60 -6.68
C GLY A 3 20.04 -0.65 -6.41
N LYS A 4 20.27 0.46 -5.71
CA LYS A 4 19.26 1.53 -5.56
C LYS A 4 18.75 2.06 -6.91
N ARG A 5 19.56 1.92 -7.97
CA ARG A 5 19.21 2.30 -9.35
C ARG A 5 18.14 1.38 -9.94
N ASP A 6 18.26 0.07 -9.74
CA ASP A 6 17.33 -0.93 -10.28
C ASP A 6 15.91 -0.70 -9.75
N ILE A 7 15.79 -0.38 -8.45
CA ILE A 7 14.50 -0.07 -7.81
C ILE A 7 13.83 1.16 -8.44
N LYS A 8 14.61 2.21 -8.75
CA LYS A 8 14.09 3.43 -9.37
C LYS A 8 13.59 3.14 -10.78
N VAL A 9 14.39 2.43 -11.57
CA VAL A 9 14.03 2.01 -12.94
C VAL A 9 12.78 1.13 -12.93
N LEU A 10 12.69 0.16 -12.02
CA LEU A 10 11.50 -0.69 -11.89
C LEU A 10 10.25 0.10 -11.50
N THR A 11 10.39 1.13 -10.65
CA THR A 11 9.28 2.02 -10.29
C THR A 11 8.83 2.83 -11.52
N GLU A 12 9.78 3.36 -12.29
CA GLU A 12 9.50 4.14 -13.51
C GLU A 12 8.87 3.28 -14.62
N ILE A 13 9.33 2.05 -14.83
CA ILE A 13 8.78 1.12 -15.84
C ILE A 13 7.34 0.73 -15.52
N LEU A 14 7.00 0.56 -14.23
CA LEU A 14 5.64 0.20 -13.83
C LEU A 14 4.64 1.33 -14.05
N ASP A 15 5.11 2.58 -14.05
CA ASP A 15 4.31 3.80 -14.24
C ASP A 15 3.02 3.83 -13.40
N LEU A 16 3.08 3.25 -12.19
CA LEU A 16 1.95 3.21 -11.26
C LEU A 16 1.99 4.47 -10.40
N SER A 17 1.07 5.39 -10.65
CA SER A 17 0.89 6.59 -9.84
C SER A 17 0.71 6.20 -8.36
N ASP A 18 1.49 6.82 -7.47
CA ASP A 18 1.47 6.60 -6.02
C ASP A 18 2.01 5.25 -5.50
N VAL A 19 2.77 4.50 -6.32
CA VAL A 19 3.39 3.25 -5.92
C VAL A 19 4.91 3.30 -6.11
N LYS A 20 5.66 2.93 -5.07
CA LYS A 20 7.12 2.88 -5.08
C LYS A 20 7.61 1.45 -4.82
N VAL A 21 8.51 0.95 -5.65
CA VAL A 21 9.17 -0.34 -5.39
C VAL A 21 10.15 -0.16 -4.22
N ARG A 22 10.12 -1.09 -3.26
CA ARG A 22 11.07 -1.16 -2.15
C ARG A 22 12.15 -2.20 -2.36
N SER A 23 11.78 -3.34 -2.92
CA SER A 23 12.70 -4.43 -3.19
C SER A 23 12.15 -5.32 -4.30
N HIS A 24 13.01 -6.15 -4.85
CA HIS A 24 12.61 -7.17 -5.81
C HIS A 24 13.37 -8.46 -5.55
N ARG A 25 12.77 -9.59 -5.94
CA ARG A 25 13.39 -10.91 -5.90
C ARG A 25 13.06 -11.66 -7.17
N LEU A 26 14.06 -12.29 -7.78
CA LEU A 26 13.86 -13.16 -8.92
C LEU A 26 13.64 -14.59 -8.41
N HIS A 27 12.49 -15.17 -8.74
CA HIS A 27 12.13 -16.54 -8.40
C HIS A 27 12.11 -17.38 -9.66
N THR A 28 12.96 -18.41 -9.71
CA THR A 28 13.03 -19.33 -10.85
C THR A 28 11.68 -19.99 -11.09
N GLY A 29 11.21 -19.99 -12.34
CA GLY A 29 9.92 -20.57 -12.74
C GLY A 29 8.68 -19.69 -12.49
N ILE A 30 8.81 -18.60 -11.72
CA ILE A 30 7.70 -17.65 -11.46
C ILE A 30 7.99 -16.29 -12.12
N GLY A 31 9.25 -15.87 -12.10
CA GLY A 31 9.68 -14.55 -12.55
C GLY A 31 10.01 -13.63 -11.39
N MET A 32 9.84 -12.32 -11.59
CA MET A 32 10.26 -11.30 -10.64
C MET A 32 9.10 -10.89 -9.73
N ILE A 33 9.30 -11.01 -8.42
CA ILE A 33 8.36 -10.55 -7.39
C ILE A 33 8.83 -9.19 -6.89
N LEU A 34 7.95 -8.20 -6.92
CA LEU A 34 8.20 -6.84 -6.47
C LEU A 34 7.52 -6.59 -5.13
N GLN A 35 8.28 -6.08 -4.16
CA GLN A 35 7.72 -5.54 -2.93
C GLN A 35 7.50 -4.04 -3.11
N ILE A 36 6.25 -3.60 -3.03
CA ILE A 36 5.86 -2.20 -3.22
C ILE A 36 5.38 -1.54 -1.93
N GLU A 37 5.50 -0.23 -1.87
CA GLU A 37 4.90 0.65 -0.88
C GLU A 37 4.03 1.67 -1.62
N GLN A 38 2.87 2.03 -1.05
CA GLN A 38 2.13 3.17 -1.60
C GLN A 38 2.69 4.44 -0.99
N GLU A 39 2.90 5.45 -1.82
CA GLU A 39 3.40 6.75 -1.41
C GLU A 39 2.35 7.52 -0.60
N LYS A 40 1.07 7.32 -0.92
CA LYS A 40 -0.04 7.86 -0.17
C LYS A 40 -0.39 6.97 1.02
N SER A 41 -0.56 7.60 2.18
CA SER A 41 -1.06 6.96 3.40
C SER A 41 -2.58 6.78 3.39
N PHE A 42 -3.25 7.20 2.31
CA PHE A 42 -4.68 7.10 2.14
C PHE A 42 -5.04 6.68 0.71
N SER A 43 -6.19 6.03 0.56
CA SER A 43 -6.79 5.71 -0.72
C SER A 43 -8.20 6.27 -0.78
N THR A 44 -8.53 6.96 -1.87
CA THR A 44 -9.89 7.43 -2.14
C THR A 44 -10.58 6.42 -3.02
N CYS A 45 -11.73 5.90 -2.58
CA CYS A 45 -12.56 5.06 -3.43
C CYS A 45 -13.12 5.90 -4.59
N PRO A 46 -12.85 5.55 -5.85
CA PRO A 46 -13.34 6.33 -7.00
C PRO A 46 -14.86 6.22 -7.19
N LYS A 47 -15.51 5.23 -6.56
CA LYS A 47 -16.97 5.02 -6.67
C LYS A 47 -17.78 5.84 -5.66
N CYS A 48 -17.28 6.01 -4.44
CA CYS A 48 -18.03 6.66 -3.36
C CYS A 48 -17.29 7.83 -2.70
N GLY A 49 -16.06 8.14 -3.14
CA GLY A 49 -15.26 9.24 -2.60
C GLY A 49 -14.71 9.01 -1.19
N THR A 50 -15.00 7.87 -0.56
CA THR A 50 -14.53 7.59 0.80
C THR A 50 -13.01 7.44 0.82
N THR A 51 -12.34 8.23 1.65
CA THR A 51 -10.91 8.14 1.93
C THR A 51 -10.65 7.16 3.07
N SER A 52 -9.86 6.12 2.82
CA SER A 52 -9.38 5.18 3.85
C SER A 52 -7.91 5.43 4.12
N HIS A 53 -7.52 5.56 5.39
CA HIS A 53 -6.12 5.66 5.78
C HIS A 53 -5.53 4.26 6.04
N LYS A 54 -4.29 4.03 5.60
CA LYS A 54 -3.57 2.79 5.87
C LYS A 54 -3.41 2.58 7.37
N LEU A 55 -3.88 1.43 7.84
CA LEU A 55 -3.62 0.95 9.19
C LEU A 55 -2.12 0.65 9.33
N GLN A 56 -1.42 1.47 10.11
CA GLN A 56 -0.08 1.12 10.57
C GLN A 56 -0.17 -0.10 11.49
N LYS A 57 0.20 -1.29 10.99
CA LYS A 57 0.40 -2.46 11.84
C LYS A 57 1.65 -2.24 12.72
N LYS A 58 1.47 -1.70 13.92
CA LYS A 58 2.41 -1.89 15.03
C LYS A 58 1.91 -3.05 15.87
N GLY A 59 2.55 -4.22 15.75
CA GLY A 59 2.36 -5.30 16.69
C GLY A 59 3.08 -4.95 18.00
N THR A 60 2.34 -4.87 19.10
CA THR A 60 2.55 -5.57 20.39
C THR A 60 1.60 -4.99 21.44
N GLY A 61 0.70 -5.83 21.98
CA GLY A 61 0.11 -5.72 23.32
C GLY A 61 -0.89 -4.59 23.61
N ASN A 62 -2.17 -4.95 23.80
CA ASN A 62 -3.22 -4.27 24.58
C ASN A 62 -3.17 -2.74 24.78
N ARG A 63 -4.03 -1.99 24.07
CA ARG A 63 -5.12 -1.17 24.67
C ARG A 63 -5.94 -0.48 23.58
N GLU A 64 -7.17 -0.21 23.95
CA GLU A 64 -8.29 0.30 23.17
C GLU A 64 -8.08 1.69 22.53
N GLN A 65 -9.04 2.03 21.65
CA GLN A 65 -9.49 3.36 21.22
C GLN A 65 -8.97 3.86 19.86
N GLY A 66 -9.68 3.45 18.82
CA GLY A 66 -9.93 4.26 17.63
C GLY A 66 -11.43 4.54 17.55
N ALA A 67 -11.88 5.55 18.30
CA ALA A 67 -13.26 5.99 18.26
C ALA A 67 -13.55 6.67 16.91
N ASN A 68 -14.68 6.26 16.33
CA ASN A 68 -15.64 7.11 15.62
C ASN A 68 -15.31 7.51 14.17
N ASN A 69 -15.84 6.73 13.24
CA ASN A 69 -16.82 7.32 12.32
C ASN A 69 -18.02 6.37 12.23
N LYS A 70 -19.00 6.60 13.11
CA LYS A 70 -20.37 6.13 12.90
C LYS A 70 -20.92 6.85 11.67
N HIS A 71 -20.87 6.23 10.51
CA HIS A 71 -21.93 6.40 9.52
C HIS A 71 -22.54 5.04 9.28
N SER A 72 -23.72 4.90 9.88
CA SER A 72 -24.63 3.77 9.78
C SER A 72 -24.77 3.33 8.33
N PHE A 73 -24.58 2.04 8.08
CA PHE A 73 -25.17 1.41 6.92
C PHE A 73 -26.69 1.49 7.10
N ALA A 74 -27.32 2.43 6.41
CA ALA A 74 -28.72 2.31 6.05
C ALA A 74 -28.75 1.81 4.60
N PRO A 75 -29.37 0.67 4.30
CA PRO A 75 -29.65 0.29 2.93
C PRO A 75 -30.67 1.29 2.35
N VAL A 76 -30.38 1.82 1.17
CA VAL A 76 -31.41 2.32 0.25
C VAL A 76 -31.58 1.25 -0.81
#